data_AF-W2HTY2-F1
#
_entry.id   AF-W2HTY2-F1
#
_cell.length_a   1.000
_cell.length_b   1.000
_cell.length_c   1.000
_cell.angle_alpha   90.00
_cell.angle_beta   90.00
_cell.angle_gamma   90.00
#
_symmetry.space_group_name_H-M   'P 1'
#
loop_
_entity.id
_entity.type
_entity.pdbx_description
1 polymer ?
#
loop_
_entity_poly.entity_id
_entity_poly.type
_entity_poly.pdbx_seq_one_letter_code
_entity_poly.pdbx_strand_id
1 'polypeptide(L)'
;MADIPQLTASDDPVENSKQVLKALKCVAFSSKQVGDVMRRRRERLTKRLQAVADETELLRAHIVENVLNQRQRLEQLRELQDDLEQAQTLGQPDLLKDLADELKLLRREDQRDSVLLRNLKRTMRSRVRVKRALQEQKTAADEAMLVFNCKN
;
A
#
# COMPACT_ATOMS: atom_id res chain seq x y z
N MET A 1 6.57 -38.68 11.09
CA MET A 1 7.77 -38.01 11.59
C MET A 1 8.90 -38.40 10.65
N ALA A 2 9.63 -37.44 10.08
CA ALA A 2 10.74 -37.76 9.19
C ALA A 2 11.98 -38.05 10.04
N ASP A 3 12.49 -39.27 9.98
CA ASP A 3 13.70 -39.69 10.70
C ASP A 3 14.89 -38.85 10.24
N ILE A 4 15.59 -38.25 11.21
CA ILE A 4 16.87 -37.58 10.96
C ILE A 4 17.88 -38.69 10.68
N PRO A 5 18.56 -38.73 9.51
CA PRO A 5 19.53 -39.77 9.22
C PRO A 5 20.68 -39.68 10.22
N GLN A 6 20.75 -40.64 11.14
CA GLN A 6 21.94 -40.80 11.98
C GLN A 6 23.08 -41.32 11.10
N LEU A 7 24.17 -40.56 11.05
CA LEU A 7 25.43 -41.00 10.45
C LEU A 7 25.99 -42.14 11.31
N THR A 8 25.67 -43.39 10.96
CA THR A 8 26.28 -44.57 11.58
C THR A 8 27.71 -44.70 11.05
N ALA A 9 28.70 -44.49 11.92
CA ALA A 9 30.11 -44.65 11.57
C ALA A 9 30.37 -46.10 11.14
N SER A 10 30.83 -46.28 9.90
CA SER A 10 31.38 -47.53 9.38
C SER A 10 32.83 -47.68 9.85
N ASP A 11 33.32 -48.90 10.06
CA ASP A 11 34.75 -49.13 10.30
C ASP A 11 35.61 -48.87 9.03
N ASP A 12 34.96 -48.76 7.85
CA ASP A 12 35.61 -48.40 6.59
C ASP A 12 35.72 -46.86 6.42
N PRO A 13 36.93 -46.28 6.45
CA PRO A 13 37.14 -44.85 6.27
C PRO A 13 36.70 -44.33 4.90
N VAL A 14 36.67 -45.18 3.87
CA VAL A 14 36.20 -44.80 2.53
C VAL A 14 34.69 -44.63 2.52
N GLU A 15 33.94 -45.52 3.17
CA GLU A 15 32.48 -45.40 3.29
C GLU A 15 32.08 -44.20 4.17
N ASN A 16 32.80 -43.95 5.27
CA ASN A 16 32.59 -42.73 6.07
C ASN A 16 32.80 -41.47 5.23
N SER A 17 33.83 -41.45 4.39
CA SER A 17 34.11 -40.31 3.50
C SER A 17 32.99 -40.09 2.47
N LYS A 18 32.44 -41.17 1.89
CA LYS A 18 31.29 -41.10 0.97
C LYS A 18 30.03 -40.58 1.67
N GLN A 19 29.76 -41.05 2.88
CA GLN A 19 28.61 -40.61 3.67
C GLN A 19 28.72 -39.12 4.04
N VAL A 20 29.89 -38.67 4.50
CA VAL A 20 30.17 -37.25 4.78
C VAL A 20 30.00 -36.41 3.51
N LEU A 21 30.54 -36.83 2.36
CA LEU A 21 30.37 -36.11 1.10
C LEU A 21 28.89 -36.01 0.68
N LYS A 22 28.10 -37.07 0.88
CA LYS A 22 26.66 -37.05 0.61
C LYS A 22 25.93 -36.07 1.54
N ALA A 23 26.24 -36.09 2.83
CA ALA A 23 25.69 -35.16 3.81
C ALA A 23 26.02 -33.70 3.45
N LEU A 24 27.28 -33.41 3.09
CA LEU A 24 27.70 -32.08 2.65
C LEU A 24 26.96 -31.63 1.39
N LYS A 25 26.75 -32.52 0.41
CA LYS A 25 25.94 -32.21 -0.78
C LYS A 25 24.49 -31.88 -0.42
N CYS A 26 23.89 -32.62 0.51
CA CYS A 26 22.53 -32.35 1.00
C CYS A 26 22.44 -31.00 1.74
N VAL A 27 23.44 -30.65 2.55
CA VAL A 27 23.53 -29.34 3.22
C VAL A 27 23.69 -28.22 2.20
N ALA A 28 24.58 -28.36 1.22
CA ALA A 28 24.77 -27.36 0.17
C ALA A 28 23.49 -27.13 -0.66
N PHE A 29 22.78 -28.21 -1.00
CA PHE A 29 21.51 -28.12 -1.71
C PHE A 29 20.42 -27.42 -0.88
N SER A 30 20.30 -27.78 0.41
CA SER A 30 19.34 -27.17 1.33
C SER A 30 19.65 -25.69 1.56
N SER A 31 20.94 -25.35 1.72
CA SER A 31 21.41 -23.97 1.83
C SER A 31 21.03 -23.16 0.60
N LYS A 32 21.28 -23.68 -0.62
CA LYS A 32 20.85 -23.03 -1.87
C LYS A 32 19.34 -22.78 -1.90
N GLN A 33 18.52 -23.78 -1.54
CA GLN A 33 17.06 -23.62 -1.52
C GLN A 33 16.61 -22.53 -0.55
N VAL A 34 17.17 -22.49 0.67
CA VAL A 34 16.84 -21.46 1.66
C VAL A 34 17.26 -20.07 1.14
N GLY A 35 18.44 -19.96 0.55
CA GLY A 35 18.91 -18.71 -0.07
C GLY A 35 17.98 -18.21 -1.17
N ASP A 36 17.49 -19.09 -2.04
CA ASP A 36 16.52 -18.75 -3.08
C ASP A 36 15.18 -18.28 -2.51
N VAL A 37 14.68 -18.94 -1.45
CA VAL A 37 13.45 -18.53 -0.76
C VAL A 37 13.59 -17.14 -0.14
N MET A 38 14.71 -16.86 0.52
CA MET A 38 15.01 -15.55 1.10
C MET A 38 15.09 -14.46 0.02
N ARG A 39 15.77 -14.73 -1.09
CA ARG A 39 15.87 -13.81 -2.23
C ARG A 39 14.49 -13.47 -2.80
N ARG A 40 13.66 -14.47 -3.09
CA ARG A 40 12.29 -14.27 -3.60
C ARG A 40 11.41 -13.51 -2.62
N ARG A 41 11.56 -13.75 -1.31
CA ARG A 41 10.84 -13.00 -0.27
C ARG A 41 11.22 -11.52 -0.32
N ARG A 42 12.51 -11.20 -0.39
CA ARG A 42 13.01 -9.83 -0.51
C ARG A 42 12.46 -9.13 -1.76
N GLU A 43 12.52 -9.78 -2.92
CA GLU A 43 12.00 -9.25 -4.17
C GLU A 43 10.50 -8.93 -4.10
N ARG A 44 9.69 -9.84 -3.51
CA ARG A 44 8.26 -9.59 -3.28
C ARG A 44 8.03 -8.39 -2.37
N LEU A 45 8.81 -8.24 -1.30
CA LEU A 45 8.69 -7.11 -0.37
C LEU A 45 9.04 -5.79 -1.07
N THR A 46 10.10 -5.75 -1.88
CA THR A 46 10.44 -4.57 -2.70
C THR A 46 9.29 -4.18 -3.64
N LYS A 47 8.73 -5.15 -4.38
CA LYS A 47 7.60 -4.89 -5.28
C LYS A 47 6.37 -4.35 -4.55
N ARG A 48 6.04 -4.94 -3.39
CA ARG A 48 4.91 -4.48 -2.57
C ARG A 48 5.14 -3.08 -2.00
N LEU A 49 6.35 -2.78 -1.57
CA LEU A 49 6.72 -1.44 -1.09
C LEU A 49 6.57 -0.39 -2.19
N GLN A 50 7.03 -0.70 -3.41
CA GLN A 50 6.86 0.19 -4.56
C GLN A 50 5.38 0.42 -4.85
N ALA A 51 4.58 -0.65 -4.97
CA ALA A 51 3.14 -0.52 -5.23
C ALA A 51 2.42 0.34 -4.19
N VAL A 52 2.74 0.17 -2.90
CA VAL A 52 2.15 1.01 -1.84
C VAL A 52 2.66 2.46 -1.93
N ALA A 53 3.91 2.69 -2.34
CA ALA A 53 4.41 4.04 -2.57
C ALA A 53 3.63 4.73 -3.72
N ASP A 54 3.46 4.06 -4.84
CA ASP A 54 2.71 4.55 -6.00
C ASP A 54 1.24 4.83 -5.63
N GLU A 55 0.59 3.91 -4.90
CA GLU A 55 -0.75 4.11 -4.36
C GLU A 55 -0.83 5.35 -3.45
N THR A 56 0.18 5.57 -2.60
CA THR A 56 0.20 6.75 -1.72
C THR A 56 0.41 8.05 -2.49
N GLU A 57 1.13 8.03 -3.60
CA GLU A 57 1.31 9.21 -4.45
C GLU A 57 0.00 9.55 -5.17
N LEU A 58 -0.66 8.54 -5.75
CA LEU A 58 -1.97 8.71 -6.38
C LEU A 58 -3.02 9.24 -5.40
N LEU A 59 -3.06 8.70 -4.18
CA LEU A 59 -3.96 9.19 -3.14
C LEU A 59 -3.67 10.64 -2.75
N ARG A 60 -2.42 11.11 -2.82
CA ARG A 60 -2.09 12.54 -2.57
C ARG A 60 -2.66 13.41 -3.67
N ALA A 61 -2.48 13.01 -4.93
CA ALA A 61 -3.03 13.72 -6.08
C ALA A 61 -4.55 13.85 -5.97
N HIS A 62 -5.26 12.75 -5.69
CA HIS A 62 -6.72 12.77 -5.54
C HIS A 62 -7.19 13.63 -4.36
N ILE A 63 -6.42 13.68 -3.26
CA ILE A 63 -6.75 14.58 -2.13
C ILE A 63 -6.62 16.04 -2.55
N VAL A 64 -5.57 16.40 -3.29
CA VAL A 64 -5.36 17.76 -3.78
C VAL A 64 -6.47 18.15 -4.74
N GLU A 65 -6.76 17.30 -5.73
CA GLU A 65 -7.86 17.51 -6.68
C GLU A 65 -9.20 17.69 -5.97
N ASN A 66 -9.50 16.84 -4.99
CA ASN A 66 -10.75 16.97 -4.23
C ASN A 66 -10.84 18.29 -3.46
N VAL A 67 -9.74 18.77 -2.88
CA VAL A 67 -9.69 20.08 -2.20
C VAL A 67 -9.87 21.23 -3.18
N LEU A 68 -9.32 21.14 -4.39
CA LEU A 68 -9.53 22.14 -5.44
C LEU A 68 -10.99 22.16 -5.88
N ASN A 69 -11.61 20.99 -6.09
CA ASN A 69 -13.03 20.88 -6.44
C ASN A 69 -13.94 21.44 -5.34
N GLN A 70 -13.60 21.21 -4.06
CA GLN A 70 -14.31 21.83 -2.94
C GLN A 70 -14.21 23.36 -2.96
N ARG A 71 -13.02 23.91 -3.22
CA ARG A 71 -12.83 25.37 -3.29
C ARG A 71 -13.66 25.98 -4.42
N GLN A 72 -13.61 25.37 -5.60
CA GLN A 72 -14.41 25.82 -6.75
C GLN A 72 -15.91 25.76 -6.43
N ARG A 73 -16.38 24.71 -5.75
CA ARG A 73 -17.79 24.62 -5.36
C ARG A 73 -18.21 25.63 -4.30
N LEU A 74 -17.32 26.00 -3.38
CA LEU A 74 -17.59 27.08 -2.44
C LEU A 74 -17.70 28.45 -3.14
N GLU A 75 -16.98 28.66 -4.23
CA GLU A 75 -17.09 29.86 -5.05
C GLU A 75 -18.41 29.89 -5.82
N GLN A 76 -18.75 28.80 -6.51
CA GLN A 76 -20.05 28.64 -7.19
C GLN A 76 -21.24 28.79 -6.23
N LEU A 77 -21.12 28.28 -4.99
CA LEU A 77 -22.16 28.45 -3.97
C LEU A 77 -22.36 29.91 -3.57
N ARG A 78 -21.29 30.73 -3.56
CA ARG A 78 -21.38 32.17 -3.25
C ARG A 78 -22.02 32.92 -4.40
N GLU A 79 -21.56 32.68 -5.63
CA GLU A 79 -22.13 33.28 -6.84
C GLU A 79 -23.63 33.00 -6.94
N LEU A 80 -24.03 31.75 -6.73
CA LEU A 80 -25.44 31.35 -6.79
C LEU A 80 -26.28 31.95 -5.65
N GLN A 81 -25.67 32.26 -4.50
CA GLN A 81 -26.33 32.98 -3.42
C GLN A 81 -26.58 34.44 -3.80
N ASP A 82 -25.60 35.10 -4.40
CA ASP A 82 -25.73 36.48 -4.90
C ASP A 82 -26.81 36.56 -5.99
N ASP A 83 -26.83 35.60 -6.92
CA ASP A 83 -27.86 35.49 -7.98
C ASP A 83 -29.26 35.29 -7.41
N LEU A 84 -29.40 34.48 -6.35
CA LEU A 84 -30.68 34.29 -5.65
C LEU A 84 -31.17 35.59 -5.02
N GLU A 85 -30.30 36.34 -4.35
CA GLU A 85 -30.65 37.63 -3.75
C GLU A 85 -31.06 38.65 -4.82
N GLN A 86 -30.37 38.66 -5.96
CA GLN A 86 -30.71 39.51 -7.09
C GLN A 86 -32.07 39.13 -7.71
N ALA A 87 -32.30 37.85 -7.99
CA ALA A 87 -33.57 37.36 -8.52
C ALA A 87 -34.75 37.64 -7.58
N GLN A 88 -34.50 37.59 -6.27
CA GLN A 88 -35.49 37.95 -5.25
C GLN A 88 -35.83 39.44 -5.31
N THR A 89 -34.80 40.29 -5.40
CA THR A 89 -34.96 41.75 -5.51
C THR A 89 -35.71 42.15 -6.78
N LEU A 90 -35.47 41.44 -7.89
CA LEU A 90 -36.11 41.68 -9.18
C LEU A 90 -37.51 41.04 -9.30
N GLY A 91 -37.95 40.27 -8.30
CA GLY A 91 -39.27 39.63 -8.30
C GLY A 91 -39.46 38.60 -9.41
N GLN A 92 -38.44 37.78 -9.69
CA GLN A 92 -38.47 36.77 -10.75
C GLN A 92 -38.71 35.36 -10.18
N PRO A 93 -39.98 34.91 -10.02
CA PRO A 93 -40.32 33.70 -9.27
C PRO A 93 -39.86 32.40 -9.93
N ASP A 94 -39.91 32.32 -11.27
CA ASP A 94 -39.47 31.12 -11.99
C ASP A 94 -37.95 30.96 -11.88
N LEU A 95 -37.20 32.04 -12.07
CA LEU A 95 -35.74 32.04 -11.89
C LEU A 95 -35.33 31.70 -10.46
N LEU A 96 -36.03 32.24 -9.45
CA LEU A 96 -35.80 31.91 -8.05
C LEU A 96 -35.91 30.41 -7.77
N LYS A 97 -36.91 29.75 -8.39
CA LYS A 97 -37.11 28.32 -8.22
C LYS A 97 -35.96 27.53 -8.84
N ASP A 98 -35.55 27.89 -10.06
CA ASP A 98 -34.48 27.22 -10.78
C ASP A 98 -33.14 27.35 -10.02
N LEU A 99 -32.78 28.56 -9.58
CA LEU A 99 -31.59 28.82 -8.78
C LEU A 99 -31.63 28.09 -7.41
N ALA A 100 -32.79 28.01 -6.77
CA ALA A 100 -32.94 27.28 -5.51
C ALA A 100 -32.77 25.77 -5.68
N ASP A 101 -33.20 25.20 -6.81
CA ASP A 101 -32.99 23.80 -7.13
C ASP A 101 -31.53 23.50 -7.48
N GLU A 102 -30.87 24.39 -8.22
CA GLU A 102 -29.42 24.33 -8.47
C GLU A 102 -28.61 24.38 -7.16
N LEU A 103 -29.00 25.26 -6.22
CA LEU A 103 -28.35 25.38 -4.91
C LEU A 103 -28.45 24.07 -4.11
N LYS A 104 -29.60 23.39 -4.17
CA LYS A 104 -29.76 22.07 -3.54
C LYS A 104 -28.84 21.03 -4.16
N LEU A 105 -28.68 21.03 -5.48
CA LEU A 105 -27.78 20.11 -6.17
C LEU A 105 -26.33 20.37 -5.75
N LEU A 106 -25.90 21.64 -5.80
CA LEU A 106 -24.53 22.03 -5.50
C LEU A 106 -24.13 21.72 -4.04
N ARG A 107 -25.04 21.92 -3.09
CA ARG A 107 -24.84 21.50 -1.68
C ARG A 107 -24.66 19.99 -1.52
N ARG A 108 -25.38 19.18 -2.31
CA ARG A 108 -25.20 17.71 -2.29
C ARG A 108 -23.84 17.33 -2.87
N GLU A 109 -23.36 18.04 -3.88
CA GLU A 109 -22.02 17.83 -4.43
C GLU A 109 -20.93 18.17 -3.40
N ASP A 110 -21.03 19.32 -2.74
CA ASP A 110 -20.11 19.70 -1.66
C ASP A 110 -20.09 18.67 -0.53
N GLN A 111 -21.26 18.15 -0.14
CA GLN A 111 -21.35 17.09 0.86
C GLN A 111 -20.66 15.80 0.38
N ARG A 112 -20.84 15.41 -0.89
CA ARG A 112 -20.19 14.23 -1.47
C ARG A 112 -18.67 14.36 -1.41
N ASP A 113 -18.13 15.52 -1.74
CA ASP A 113 -16.69 15.73 -1.69
C ASP A 113 -16.15 15.80 -0.27
N SER A 114 -16.91 16.38 0.65
CA SER A 114 -16.58 16.33 2.08
C SER A 114 -16.49 14.90 2.61
N VAL A 115 -17.33 13.99 2.12
CA VAL A 115 -17.25 12.56 2.44
C VAL A 115 -16.06 11.91 1.72
N LEU A 116 -15.86 12.20 0.44
CA LEU A 116 -14.75 11.67 -0.35
C LEU A 116 -13.39 12.04 0.25
N LEU A 117 -13.18 13.29 0.63
CA LEU A 117 -11.97 13.76 1.30
C LEU A 117 -11.67 12.98 2.58
N ARG A 118 -12.70 12.74 3.41
CA ARG A 118 -12.57 11.96 4.64
C ARG A 118 -12.14 10.53 4.35
N ASN A 119 -12.73 9.90 3.34
CA ASN A 119 -12.38 8.55 2.91
C ASN A 119 -10.96 8.48 2.35
N LEU A 120 -10.57 9.40 1.46
CA LEU A 120 -9.22 9.48 0.91
C LEU A 120 -8.17 9.65 2.02
N LYS A 121 -8.40 10.57 2.97
CA LYS A 121 -7.51 10.76 4.13
C LYS A 121 -7.43 9.51 5.01
N ARG A 122 -8.54 8.78 5.21
CA ARG A 122 -8.55 7.52 5.96
C ARG A 122 -7.73 6.45 5.25
N THR A 123 -7.93 6.28 3.95
CA THR A 123 -7.18 5.32 3.12
C THR A 123 -5.69 5.67 3.11
N MET A 124 -5.33 6.94 2.95
CA MET A 124 -3.95 7.43 3.04
C MET A 124 -3.28 6.99 4.35
N ARG A 125 -3.92 7.26 5.50
CA ARG A 125 -3.38 6.84 6.81
C ARG A 125 -3.19 5.33 6.90
N SER A 126 -4.13 4.55 6.38
CA SER A 126 -4.00 3.10 6.33
C SER A 126 -2.79 2.66 5.49
N ARG A 127 -2.63 3.21 4.28
CA ARG A 127 -1.53 2.88 3.38
C ARG A 127 -0.17 3.29 3.94
N VAL A 128 -0.07 4.43 4.63
CA VAL A 128 1.15 4.83 5.34
C VAL A 128 1.54 3.81 6.43
N ARG A 129 0.57 3.29 7.19
CA ARG A 129 0.84 2.22 8.17
C ARG A 129 1.31 0.93 7.50
N VAL A 130 0.66 0.53 6.40
CA VAL A 130 1.07 -0.64 5.62
C VAL A 130 2.48 -0.48 5.07
N LYS A 131 2.81 0.69 4.51
CA LYS A 131 4.16 1.01 4.01
C LYS A 131 5.21 0.82 5.11
N ARG A 132 4.94 1.33 6.32
CA ARG A 132 5.84 1.18 7.48
C ARG A 132 6.04 -0.30 7.84
N ALA A 133 4.97 -1.06 7.98
CA ALA A 133 5.04 -2.48 8.31
C ALA A 133 5.80 -3.29 7.24
N LEU A 134 5.58 -2.99 5.96
CA LEU A 134 6.33 -3.62 4.87
C LEU A 134 7.81 -3.24 4.88
N GLN A 135 8.14 -2.01 5.26
CA GLN A 135 9.52 -1.55 5.38
C GLN A 135 10.24 -2.32 6.48
N GLU A 136 9.61 -2.48 7.65
CA GLU A 136 10.14 -3.29 8.76
C GLU A 136 10.36 -4.75 8.33
N GLN A 137 9.40 -5.35 7.61
CA GLN A 137 9.56 -6.70 7.07
C GLN A 137 10.70 -6.81 6.05
N LYS A 138 10.91 -5.78 5.22
CA LYS A 138 12.02 -5.75 4.26
C LYS A 138 13.36 -5.67 5.00
N THR A 139 13.50 -4.77 5.97
CA THR A 139 14.72 -4.65 6.78
C THR A 139 15.06 -5.97 7.46
N ALA A 140 14.08 -6.62 8.11
CA ALA A 140 14.29 -7.94 8.73
C ALA A 140 14.68 -9.02 7.70
N ALA A 141 14.14 -8.97 6.48
CA ALA A 141 14.51 -9.91 5.42
C ALA A 141 15.92 -9.64 4.88
N ASP A 142 16.35 -8.38 4.80
CA ASP A 142 17.71 -7.99 4.41
C ASP A 142 18.72 -8.44 5.47
N GLU A 143 18.42 -8.23 6.76
CA GLU A 143 19.23 -8.70 7.89
C GLU A 143 19.36 -10.22 7.91
N ALA A 144 18.24 -10.95 7.74
CA ALA A 144 18.25 -12.41 7.67
C ALA A 144 19.12 -12.92 6.51
N MET A 145 19.11 -12.23 5.36
CA MET A 145 19.96 -12.56 4.22
C MET A 145 21.44 -12.30 4.51
N LEU A 146 21.78 -11.20 5.19
CA LEU A 146 23.16 -10.93 5.63
C LEU A 146 23.66 -12.02 6.56
N VAL A 147 22.87 -12.38 7.59
CA VAL A 147 23.23 -13.46 8.53
C VAL A 147 23.39 -14.80 7.81
N PHE A 148 22.50 -15.11 6.86
CA PHE A 148 22.61 -16.31 6.04
C PHE A 148 23.90 -16.32 5.21
N ASN A 149 24.29 -15.20 4.62
CA ASN A 149 25.50 -15.08 3.81
C ASN A 149 26.79 -15.06 4.64
N CYS A 150 26.76 -14.63 5.91
CA CYS A 150 27.94 -14.64 6.79
C CYS A 150 28.17 -15.99 7.49
N LYS A 151 27.14 -16.85 7.55
CA LYS A 151 27.19 -18.18 8.19
C LYS A 151 27.41 -19.33 7.19
N ASN A 152 27.38 -19.05 5.90
CA ASN A 152 27.81 -19.94 4.82
C ASN A 152 29.14 -19.44 4.24
#